data_AF-A0A430DRI4-F1
#
_entry.id   AF-A0A430DRI4-F1
#
_cell.length_a   1.000
_cell.length_b   1.000
_cell.length_c   1.000
_cell.angle_alpha   90.00
_cell.angle_beta   90.00
_cell.angle_gamma   90.00
#
_symmetry.space_group_name_H-M   'P 1'
#
loop_
_entity.id
_entity.type
_entity.pdbx_description
1 polymer ?
#
loop_
_entity_poly.entity_id
_entity_poly.type
_entity_poly.pdbx_seq_one_letter_code
_entity_poly.pdbx_strand_id
1 'polypeptide(L)'
;MRMLEERGIAPDGRLLARRRGGRSVTVNVAESPLSWLSARGLVDARQVEAGERLRTDYERAAIAPSVTMRWSARVDGGAGTGLDPTSAHLAARGRFDAAMAGVGRGLSDVLWRVVCAGEGLPVAEKALGWPARSGRLVLTMALDRLADHYRLP
;
A
#
# COMPACT_ATOMS: atom_id res chain seq x y z
N MET A 1 17.26 -10.19 8.51
CA MET A 1 16.60 -11.34 9.16
C MET A 1 15.25 -11.53 8.47
N ARG A 2 15.00 -12.66 7.80
CA ARG A 2 13.74 -12.91 7.09
C ARG A 2 12.69 -13.39 8.11
N MET A 3 11.51 -12.79 8.11
CA MET A 3 10.41 -13.21 9.00
C MET A 3 9.33 -13.84 8.12
N LEU A 4 9.29 -15.17 8.10
CA LEU A 4 8.49 -15.94 7.18
C LEU A 4 7.17 -16.37 7.85
N GLU A 5 6.04 -16.01 7.25
CA GLU A 5 4.70 -16.40 7.70
C GLU A 5 4.00 -17.19 6.58
N GLU A 6 3.34 -18.30 6.92
CA GLU A 6 2.63 -19.12 5.93
C GLU A 6 1.17 -18.64 5.80
N ARG A 7 0.76 -18.19 4.60
CA ARG A 7 -0.60 -17.71 4.31
C ARG A 7 -1.28 -18.54 3.23
N GLY A 8 -2.60 -18.71 3.34
CA GLY A 8 -3.39 -19.35 2.28
C GLY A 8 -3.50 -18.44 1.06
N ILE A 9 -3.71 -19.01 -0.13
CA ILE A 9 -3.97 -18.26 -1.36
C ILE A 9 -5.34 -18.65 -1.93
N ALA A 10 -6.17 -17.65 -2.22
CA ALA A 10 -7.41 -17.78 -2.97
C ALA A 10 -7.14 -17.95 -4.48
N PRO A 11 -8.08 -18.50 -5.28
CA PRO A 11 -7.90 -18.70 -6.72
C PRO A 11 -7.60 -17.39 -7.50
N ASP A 12 -8.06 -16.25 -6.99
CA ASP A 12 -7.83 -14.91 -7.52
C ASP A 12 -6.49 -14.29 -7.07
N GLY A 13 -5.66 -15.05 -6.35
CA GLY A 13 -4.35 -14.63 -5.86
C GLY A 13 -4.37 -13.87 -4.53
N ARG A 14 -5.53 -13.65 -3.91
CA ARG A 14 -5.60 -12.98 -2.61
C ARG A 14 -5.05 -13.85 -1.47
N LEU A 15 -4.34 -13.24 -0.54
CA LEU A 15 -3.84 -13.91 0.66
C LEU A 15 -4.98 -14.09 1.69
N LEU A 16 -5.10 -15.29 2.25
CA LEU A 16 -6.09 -15.68 3.24
C LEU A 16 -5.40 -16.20 4.51
N ALA A 17 -6.15 -16.20 5.62
CA ALA A 17 -5.75 -16.96 6.80
C ALA A 17 -5.52 -18.43 6.42
N ARG A 18 -4.50 -19.06 7.00
CA ARG A 18 -4.15 -20.45 6.69
C ARG A 18 -5.36 -21.36 6.95
N ARG A 19 -5.82 -22.07 5.91
CA ARG A 19 -6.86 -23.11 5.99
C ARG A 19 -6.25 -24.48 5.68
N ARG A 20 -6.59 -25.50 6.46
CA ARG A 20 -6.17 -26.90 6.18
C ARG A 20 -6.68 -27.32 4.79
N GLY A 21 -5.76 -27.81 3.94
CA GLY A 21 -6.08 -28.33 2.60
C GLY A 21 -6.09 -27.30 1.45
N GLY A 22 -5.79 -26.02 1.73
CA GLY A 22 -5.65 -24.99 0.69
C GLY A 22 -4.19 -24.78 0.24
N ARG A 23 -3.99 -24.22 -0.95
CA ARG A 23 -2.67 -23.74 -1.39
C ARG A 23 -2.17 -22.66 -0.43
N SER A 24 -0.93 -22.79 0.05
CA SER A 24 -0.28 -21.80 0.90
C SER A 24 0.99 -21.25 0.26
N VAL A 25 1.40 -20.06 0.70
CA VAL A 25 2.67 -19.41 0.35
C VAL A 25 3.32 -18.86 1.60
N THR A 26 4.64 -18.92 1.62
CA THR A 26 5.46 -18.29 2.64
C THR A 26 5.69 -16.83 2.26
N VAL A 27 5.15 -15.91 3.04
CA VAL A 27 5.30 -14.46 2.87
C VAL A 27 6.37 -13.96 3.83
N ASN A 28 7.29 -13.12 3.36
CA ASN A 28 8.23 -12.45 4.24
C ASN A 28 7.62 -11.15 4.77
N VAL A 29 7.14 -11.15 6.01
CA VAL A 29 6.50 -9.96 6.61
C VAL A 29 7.47 -8.80 6.86
N ALA A 30 8.78 -9.02 6.69
CA ALA A 30 9.77 -7.95 6.69
C ALA A 30 9.89 -7.22 5.32
N GLU A 31 9.15 -7.64 4.29
CA GLU A 31 9.13 -6.98 2.98
C GLU A 31 8.44 -5.61 2.99
N SER A 32 7.61 -5.36 3.99
CA SER A 32 6.99 -4.05 4.20
C SER A 32 7.07 -3.66 5.68
N PRO A 33 7.47 -2.42 6.01
CA PRO A 33 7.38 -1.92 7.39
C PRO A 33 5.97 -2.06 7.98
N LEU A 34 4.93 -1.90 7.15
CA LEU A 34 3.54 -2.02 7.56
C LEU A 34 3.19 -3.46 7.98
N SER A 35 3.63 -4.45 7.20
CA SER A 35 3.44 -5.88 7.50
C SER A 35 4.14 -6.28 8.80
N TRP A 36 5.34 -5.75 9.04
CA TRP A 36 6.05 -5.97 10.29
C TRP A 36 5.36 -5.32 11.49
N LEU A 37 4.83 -4.10 11.33
CA LEU A 37 4.05 -3.42 12.38
C LEU A 37 2.76 -4.19 12.70
N SER A 38 2.07 -4.68 11.68
CA SER A 38 0.84 -5.48 11.83
C SER A 38 1.11 -6.80 12.54
N ALA A 39 2.19 -7.52 12.17
CA ALA A 39 2.58 -8.77 12.82
C ALA A 39 2.90 -8.61 14.33
N ARG A 40 3.19 -7.37 14.77
CA ARG A 40 3.43 -7.03 16.19
C ARG A 40 2.22 -6.40 16.88
N GLY A 41 1.07 -6.30 16.20
CA GLY A 41 -0.12 -5.64 16.74
C GLY A 41 0.07 -4.15 17.01
N LEU A 42 0.99 -3.49 16.29
CA LEU A 42 1.29 -2.06 16.46
C LEU A 42 0.44 -1.16 15.57
N VAL A 43 -0.21 -1.75 14.57
CA VAL A 43 -1.23 -1.14 13.70
C VAL A 43 -2.38 -2.13 13.54
N ASP A 44 -3.59 -1.62 13.39
CA ASP A 44 -4.78 -2.45 13.21
C ASP A 44 -5.03 -2.80 11.73
N ALA A 45 -6.03 -3.65 11.47
CA ALA A 45 -6.37 -4.06 10.11
C ALA A 45 -6.89 -2.91 9.24
N ARG A 46 -7.56 -1.91 9.82
CA ARG A 46 -8.12 -0.75 9.12
C ARG A 46 -6.99 0.15 8.62
N GLN A 47 -6.01 0.41 9.47
CA GLN A 47 -4.78 1.13 9.16
C GLN A 47 -3.93 0.39 8.11
N VAL A 48 -3.84 -0.93 8.22
CA VAL A 48 -3.14 -1.76 7.22
C VAL A 48 -3.80 -1.64 5.85
N GLU A 49 -5.12 -1.80 5.78
CA GLU A 49 -5.88 -1.66 4.52
C GLU A 49 -5.71 -0.26 3.91
N ALA A 50 -5.74 0.80 4.74
CA ALA A 50 -5.50 2.16 4.28
C ALA A 50 -4.10 2.32 3.66
N GLY A 51 -3.08 1.80 4.32
CA GLY A 51 -1.70 1.82 3.83
C GLY A 51 -1.51 1.05 2.52
N GLU A 52 -2.07 -0.16 2.41
CA GLU A 52 -1.96 -0.99 1.20
C GLU A 52 -2.71 -0.37 0.01
N ARG A 53 -3.84 0.31 0.23
CA ARG A 53 -4.53 1.08 -0.81
C ARG A 53 -3.67 2.25 -1.31
N LEU A 54 -3.07 3.01 -0.40
CA LEU A 54 -2.18 4.11 -0.76
C LEU A 54 -0.95 3.60 -1.53
N ARG A 55 -0.35 2.48 -1.10
CA ARG A 55 0.77 1.84 -1.81
C ARG A 55 0.36 1.41 -3.22
N THR A 56 -0.81 0.78 -3.37
CA THR A 56 -1.34 0.37 -4.68
C THR A 56 -1.50 1.58 -5.62
N ASP A 57 -1.97 2.71 -5.10
CA ASP A 57 -2.13 3.94 -5.89
C ASP A 57 -0.79 4.55 -6.26
N TYR A 58 0.17 4.57 -5.33
CA TYR A 58 1.53 5.00 -5.58
C TYR A 58 2.23 4.15 -6.65
N GLU A 59 2.16 2.83 -6.56
CA GLU A 59 2.79 1.92 -7.52
C GLU A 59 2.20 2.08 -8.93
N ARG A 60 0.87 2.21 -9.03
CA ARG A 60 0.18 2.49 -10.30
C ARG A 60 0.54 3.86 -10.86
N ALA A 61 0.74 4.86 -10.01
CA ALA A 61 1.16 6.20 -10.40
C ALA A 61 2.66 6.31 -10.69
N ALA A 62 3.50 5.40 -10.19
CA ALA A 62 4.94 5.40 -10.41
C ALA A 62 5.35 4.69 -11.71
N ILE A 63 4.51 3.78 -12.23
CA ILE A 63 4.74 3.12 -13.53
C ILE A 63 4.43 4.11 -14.65
N ALA A 64 5.43 4.45 -15.47
CA ALA A 64 5.24 5.30 -16.63
C ALA A 64 4.16 4.73 -17.57
N PRO A 65 3.23 5.56 -18.09
CA PRO A 65 2.21 5.09 -19.01
C PRO A 65 2.88 4.49 -20.25
N SER A 66 2.32 3.39 -20.76
CA SER A 66 2.81 2.70 -21.94
C SER A 66 2.64 3.59 -23.17
N VAL A 67 3.72 4.24 -23.62
CA VAL A 67 3.71 5.16 -24.78
C VAL A 67 3.77 4.42 -26.12
N THR A 68 4.05 3.11 -26.11
CA THR A 68 4.12 2.29 -27.32
C THR A 68 2.75 1.69 -27.69
N MET A 69 2.46 1.67 -29.00
CA MET A 69 1.33 0.92 -29.59
C MET A 69 1.38 -0.54 -29.11
N ARG A 70 0.29 -1.01 -28.49
CA ARG A 70 0.16 -2.39 -28.00
C ARG A 70 -0.55 -3.23 -29.07
N TRP A 71 0.21 -4.10 -29.76
CA TRP A 71 -0.30 -4.94 -30.86
C TRP A 71 -0.91 -6.28 -30.40
N SER A 72 -0.99 -6.53 -29.09
CA SER A 72 -1.66 -7.74 -28.58
C SER A 72 -3.17 -7.63 -28.79
N ALA A 73 -3.77 -8.59 -29.49
CA ALA A 73 -5.22 -8.71 -29.58
C ALA A 73 -5.80 -8.74 -28.16
N ARG A 74 -6.72 -7.81 -27.83
CA ARG A 74 -7.53 -7.91 -26.62
C ARG A 74 -8.40 -9.15 -26.78
N VAL A 75 -8.11 -10.19 -26.00
CA VAL A 75 -8.79 -11.51 -26.08
C VAL A 75 -10.13 -11.48 -25.33
N ASP A 76 -10.42 -10.37 -24.68
CA ASP A 76 -11.58 -10.09 -23.84
C ASP A 76 -12.81 -9.61 -24.63
N GLY A 77 -12.73 -9.54 -25.97
CA GLY A 77 -13.91 -9.59 -26.86
C GLY A 77 -14.98 -8.52 -26.67
N GLY A 78 -14.67 -7.36 -26.09
CA GLY A 78 -15.70 -6.35 -25.82
C GLY A 78 -15.14 -4.95 -25.63
N ALA A 79 -15.97 -3.96 -25.96
CA ALA A 79 -15.82 -2.57 -25.58
C ALA A 79 -15.75 -2.46 -24.05
N GLY A 80 -14.56 -2.69 -23.48
CA GLY A 80 -14.33 -2.66 -22.05
C GLY A 80 -14.38 -1.23 -21.56
N THR A 81 -15.23 -0.98 -20.58
CA THR A 81 -15.38 0.26 -19.78
C THR A 81 -14.13 0.64 -18.97
N GLY A 82 -12.97 0.05 -19.29
CA GLY A 82 -11.70 0.31 -18.65
C GLY A 82 -11.02 1.54 -19.24
N LEU A 83 -10.50 2.40 -18.36
CA LEU A 83 -9.68 3.55 -18.71
C LEU A 83 -8.49 3.11 -19.60
N ASP A 84 -8.21 3.88 -20.66
CA ASP A 84 -6.93 3.77 -21.39
C ASP A 84 -5.75 3.84 -20.40
N PRO A 85 -4.64 3.09 -20.59
CA PRO A 85 -3.54 3.05 -19.63
C PRO A 85 -3.04 4.42 -19.16
N THR A 86 -3.06 5.42 -20.04
CA THR A 86 -2.69 6.80 -19.69
C THR A 86 -3.70 7.41 -18.71
N SER A 87 -4.99 7.26 -19.00
CA SER A 87 -6.06 7.74 -18.13
C SER A 87 -6.14 6.97 -16.79
N ALA A 88 -5.82 5.68 -16.79
CA ALA A 88 -5.73 4.87 -15.57
C ALA A 88 -4.57 5.33 -14.66
N HIS A 89 -3.41 5.66 -15.27
CA HIS A 89 -2.26 6.22 -14.57
C HIS A 89 -2.59 7.60 -13.97
N LEU A 90 -3.18 8.51 -14.76
CA LEU A 90 -3.60 9.83 -14.28
C LEU A 90 -4.62 9.73 -13.15
N ALA A 91 -5.58 8.80 -13.24
CA ALA A 91 -6.55 8.56 -12.18
C ALA A 91 -5.91 7.99 -10.91
N ALA A 92 -4.90 7.11 -11.02
CA ALA A 92 -4.15 6.61 -9.87
C ALA A 92 -3.35 7.73 -9.20
N ARG A 93 -2.67 8.56 -9.99
CA ARG A 93 -1.94 9.73 -9.48
C ARG A 93 -2.85 10.73 -8.79
N GLY A 94 -4.01 11.04 -9.38
CA GLY A 94 -5.00 11.92 -8.77
C GLY A 94 -5.53 11.38 -7.43
N ARG A 95 -5.77 10.07 -7.32
CA ARG A 95 -6.18 9.44 -6.04
C ARG A 95 -5.08 9.48 -4.99
N PHE A 96 -3.83 9.21 -5.38
CA PHE A 96 -2.67 9.33 -4.50
C PHE A 96 -2.49 10.76 -3.98
N ASP A 97 -2.49 11.75 -4.87
CA ASP A 97 -2.32 13.16 -4.53
C ASP A 97 -3.46 13.65 -3.61
N ALA A 98 -4.70 13.24 -3.89
CA ALA A 98 -5.86 13.54 -3.05
C ALA A 98 -5.75 12.91 -1.65
N ALA A 99 -5.26 11.68 -1.55
CA ALA A 99 -5.06 11.00 -0.26
C ALA A 99 -3.98 11.70 0.57
N MET A 100 -2.84 12.03 -0.05
CA MET A 100 -1.74 12.75 0.60
C MET A 100 -2.16 14.15 1.07
N ALA A 101 -2.93 14.87 0.25
CA ALA A 101 -3.52 16.16 0.63
C ALA A 101 -4.55 16.02 1.76
N GLY A 102 -5.38 14.97 1.73
CA GLY A 102 -6.40 14.69 2.74
C GLY A 102 -5.80 14.42 4.12
N VAL A 103 -4.67 13.72 4.18
CA VAL A 103 -3.92 13.46 5.42
C VAL A 103 -3.25 14.73 5.96
N GLY A 104 -2.75 15.60 5.07
CA GLY A 104 -2.18 16.89 5.45
C GLY A 104 -0.69 16.86 5.77
N ARG A 105 -0.08 18.05 5.80
CA ARG A 105 1.37 18.25 5.95
C ARG A 105 1.89 17.67 7.27
N GLY A 106 3.12 17.15 7.27
CA GLY A 106 3.76 16.51 8.42
C GLY A 106 3.33 15.06 8.65
N LEU A 107 2.05 14.75 8.47
CA LEU A 107 1.53 13.37 8.50
C LEU A 107 1.74 12.65 7.17
N SER A 108 1.60 13.37 6.06
CA SER A 108 1.89 12.86 4.72
C SER A 108 3.33 12.36 4.59
N ASP A 109 4.28 13.06 5.21
CA ASP A 109 5.72 12.80 5.02
C ASP A 109 6.13 11.46 5.64
N VAL A 110 5.60 11.14 6.83
CA VAL A 110 5.84 9.83 7.46
C VAL A 110 5.11 8.70 6.73
N LEU A 111 3.90 8.94 6.23
CA LEU A 111 3.20 7.95 5.40
C LEU A 111 3.99 7.60 4.15
N TRP A 112 4.44 8.61 3.42
CA TRP A 112 5.21 8.38 2.19
C TRP A 112 6.48 7.59 2.48
N ARG A 113 7.25 7.96 3.52
CA ARG A 113 8.49 7.28 3.88
C ARG A 113 8.26 5.81 4.24
N VAL A 114 7.27 5.53 5.08
CA VAL A 114 7.06 4.17 5.59
C VAL A 114 6.31 3.29 4.59
N VAL A 115 5.24 3.81 3.98
CA VAL A 115 4.34 3.05 3.11
C VAL A 115 4.87 2.98 1.68
N CYS A 116 5.30 4.10 1.12
CA CYS A 116 5.74 4.16 -0.28
C CYS A 116 7.24 3.87 -0.44
N ALA A 117 8.10 4.50 0.37
CA ALA A 117 9.55 4.28 0.28
C ALA A 117 10.01 3.01 1.03
N GLY A 118 9.16 2.39 1.85
CA GLY A 118 9.47 1.16 2.57
C GLY A 118 10.49 1.34 3.69
N GLU A 119 10.65 2.56 4.21
CA GLU A 119 11.58 2.85 5.29
C GLU A 119 11.06 2.35 6.64
N GLY A 120 11.93 1.76 7.45
CA GLY A 120 11.61 1.47 8.84
C GLY A 120 11.44 2.76 9.66
N LEU A 121 10.60 2.71 10.71
CA LEU A 121 10.31 3.86 11.57
C LEU A 121 11.56 4.62 12.06
N PRO A 122 12.65 3.97 12.54
CA PRO A 122 13.84 4.70 13.00
C PRO A 122 14.53 5.50 11.88
N VAL A 123 14.48 5.01 10.63
CA VAL A 123 15.04 5.69 9.47
C VAL A 123 14.17 6.90 9.12
N ALA A 124 12.85 6.71 9.11
CA ALA A 124 11.91 7.80 8.86
C ALA A 124 12.01 8.90 9.94
N GLU A 125 12.11 8.53 11.22
CA GLU A 125 12.30 9.47 12.34
C GLU A 125 13.54 10.35 12.14
N LYS A 126 14.69 9.71 11.86
CA LYS A 126 15.94 10.43 11.61
C LYS A 126 15.82 11.39 10.43
N ALA A 127 15.17 10.95 9.35
CA ALA A 127 15.04 11.74 8.14
C ALA A 127 14.03 12.90 8.28
N LEU A 128 13.07 12.79 9.20
CA LEU A 128 12.11 13.84 9.54
C LEU A 128 12.60 14.75 10.70
N GLY A 129 13.76 14.46 11.27
CA GLY A 129 14.32 15.21 12.41
C GLY A 129 13.53 15.01 13.71
N TRP A 130 12.84 13.87 13.85
CA TRP A 130 12.03 13.57 15.02
C TRP A 130 12.81 12.85 16.13
N PRO A 131 12.43 13.03 17.41
CA PRO A 131 13.01 12.26 18.49
C PRO A 131 12.64 10.78 18.36
N ALA A 132 13.55 9.92 18.81
CA ALA A 132 13.37 8.46 18.73
C ALA A 132 12.06 8.02 19.38
N ARG A 133 11.40 7.02 18.78
CA ARG A 133 10.12 6.43 19.22
C ARG A 133 8.88 7.32 19.04
N SER A 134 9.00 8.45 18.35
CA SER A 134 7.85 9.31 18.02
C SER A 134 7.10 8.85 16.77
N GLY A 135 7.81 8.21 15.84
CA GLY A 135 7.32 7.91 14.51
C GLY A 135 6.12 6.97 14.52
N ARG A 136 6.04 6.02 15.47
CA ARG A 136 4.90 5.11 15.56
C ARG A 136 3.59 5.86 15.82
N LEU A 137 3.58 6.76 16.80
CA LEU A 137 2.39 7.51 17.18
C LEU A 137 1.90 8.39 16.03
N VAL A 138 2.83 9.07 15.38
CA VAL A 138 2.49 9.96 14.26
C VAL A 138 2.04 9.16 13.04
N LEU A 139 2.68 8.02 12.76
CA LEU A 139 2.26 7.11 11.69
C LEU A 139 0.84 6.58 11.93
N THR A 140 0.48 6.17 13.15
CA THR A 140 -0.89 5.70 13.45
C THR A 140 -1.92 6.80 13.23
N MET A 141 -1.63 8.04 13.67
CA MET A 141 -2.51 9.19 13.41
C MET A 141 -2.68 9.47 11.91
N ALA A 142 -1.58 9.33 11.14
CA ALA A 142 -1.62 9.51 9.70
C ALA A 142 -2.43 8.40 9.00
N LEU A 143 -2.29 7.15 9.45
CA LEU A 143 -3.04 5.99 8.93
C LEU A 143 -4.53 6.08 9.28
N ASP A 144 -4.90 6.57 10.46
CA ASP A 144 -6.31 6.79 10.84
C ASP A 144 -6.96 7.82 9.91
N ARG A 145 -6.28 8.94 9.69
CA ARG A 145 -6.76 9.98 8.79
C ARG A 145 -6.83 9.52 7.33
N LEU A 146 -5.91 8.66 6.92
CA LEU A 146 -5.93 8.01 5.61
C LEU A 146 -7.10 7.03 5.50
N ALA A 147 -7.39 6.26 6.55
CA ALA A 147 -8.54 5.36 6.60
C ALA A 147 -9.85 6.14 6.49
N ASP A 148 -9.95 7.28 7.15
CA ASP A 148 -11.10 8.19 7.03
C ASP A 148 -11.23 8.75 5.61
N HIS A 149 -10.13 9.14 4.96
CA HIS A 149 -10.13 9.57 3.56
C HIS A 149 -10.68 8.48 2.63
N TYR A 150 -10.27 7.23 2.83
CA TYR A 150 -10.78 6.07 2.07
C TYR A 150 -12.14 5.56 2.54
N ARG A 151 -12.73 6.16 3.58
CA ARG A 151 -14.01 5.78 4.20
C ARG A 151 -14.04 4.31 4.62
N LEU A 152 -12.94 3.84 5.21
CA LEU A 152 -12.85 2.48 5.74
C LEU A 152 -13.64 2.38 7.07
N PRO A 153 -14.36 1.26 7.29
CA PRO A 153 -15.11 1.03 8.51
C PRO A 153 -14.22 0.88 9.74
#